data_AF-A0A386C7S1-F1
#
_entry.id   AF-A0A386C7S1-F1
#
_cell.length_a   1.000
_cell.length_b   1.000
_cell.length_c   1.000
_cell.angle_alpha   90.00
_cell.angle_beta   90.00
_cell.angle_gamma   90.00
#
_symmetry.space_group_name_H-M   'P 1'
#
loop_
_entity.id
_entity.type
_entity.pdbx_description
1 polymer ?
#
loop_
_entity_poly.entity_id
_entity_poly.type
_entity_poly.pdbx_seq_one_letter_code
_entity_poly.pdbx_strand_id
1 'polypeptide(L)'
;GPVLERQIGSWRMLAISLVTAVTSAAGALGVFWFSKSAGASGVICGWLGLALLIFGGRARKVLLQWAILIVLISLVPHVSWAAHLGGFIGGVVLGLVLRTGARLRPTAPFWLFDRLVVPTLVFAAAVVWLVVRLHAGLGGGTLSA
;
A
#
# COMPACT_ATOMS: atom_id res chain seq x y z
N GLY A 1 -8.45 2.32 -10.08
CA GLY A 1 -7.37 2.13 -11.07
C GLY A 1 -7.36 3.27 -12.09
N PRO A 2 -8.15 3.20 -13.17
CA PRO A 2 -7.95 4.05 -14.36
C PRO A 2 -8.06 5.56 -14.12
N VAL A 3 -8.97 5.99 -13.23
CA VAL A 3 -9.14 7.42 -12.91
C VAL A 3 -7.91 7.97 -12.17
N LEU A 4 -7.39 7.23 -11.19
CA LEU A 4 -6.15 7.60 -10.49
C LEU A 4 -4.97 7.61 -11.46
N GLU A 5 -4.81 6.54 -12.25
CA GLU A 5 -3.71 6.41 -13.19
C GLU A 5 -3.63 7.57 -14.19
N ARG A 6 -4.76 8.04 -14.72
CA ARG A 6 -4.81 9.22 -15.58
C ARG A 6 -4.38 10.51 -14.88
N GLN A 7 -4.54 10.61 -13.55
CA GLN A 7 -4.16 11.80 -12.79
C GLN A 7 -2.69 11.83 -12.41
N ILE A 8 -2.11 10.68 -12.03
CA ILE A 8 -0.74 10.62 -11.47
C ILE A 8 0.28 10.01 -12.44
N GLY A 9 -0.18 9.37 -13.52
CA GLY A 9 0.63 8.66 -14.51
C GLY A 9 0.90 7.21 -14.12
N SER A 10 1.04 6.34 -15.14
CA SER A 10 1.19 4.89 -14.99
C SER A 10 2.39 4.47 -14.14
N TRP A 11 3.55 5.12 -14.33
CA TRP A 11 4.73 4.81 -13.51
C TRP A 11 4.50 5.07 -12.01
N ARG A 12 3.91 6.21 -11.65
CA ARG A 12 3.63 6.55 -10.25
C ARG A 12 2.56 5.63 -9.68
N MET A 13 1.54 5.30 -10.46
CA MET A 13 0.52 4.34 -10.08
C MET A 13 1.12 2.96 -9.80
N LEU A 14 2.04 2.48 -10.65
CA LEU A 14 2.78 1.24 -10.44
C LEU A 14 3.60 1.31 -9.14
N ALA A 15 4.40 2.35 -8.96
CA ALA A 15 5.24 2.48 -7.77
C ALA A 15 4.42 2.56 -6.46
N ILE A 16 3.32 3.32 -6.46
CA ILE A 16 2.37 3.34 -5.34
C ILE A 16 1.79 1.94 -5.09
N SER A 17 1.45 1.21 -6.16
CA SER A 17 0.93 -0.15 -6.03
C SER A 17 1.94 -1.10 -5.38
N LEU A 18 3.22 -0.97 -5.72
CA LEU A 18 4.30 -1.76 -5.10
C LEU A 18 4.48 -1.39 -3.62
N VAL A 19 4.53 -0.11 -3.27
CA VAL A 19 4.66 0.33 -1.87
C VAL A 19 3.44 -0.08 -1.03
N THR A 20 2.24 0.04 -1.60
CA THR A 20 1.01 -0.40 -0.93
C THR A 20 0.92 -1.92 -0.79
N ALA A 21 1.47 -2.69 -1.74
CA ALA A 21 1.60 -4.13 -1.60
C ALA A 21 2.50 -4.51 -0.40
N VAL A 22 3.65 -3.82 -0.25
CA VAL A 22 4.57 -4.08 0.87
C VAL A 22 3.96 -3.67 2.21
N THR A 23 3.33 -2.51 2.30
CA THR A 23 2.67 -2.07 3.55
C THR A 23 1.45 -2.93 3.90
N SER A 24 0.70 -3.40 2.91
CA SER A 24 -0.35 -4.42 3.10
C SER A 24 0.23 -5.73 3.62
N ALA A 25 1.32 -6.22 3.03
CA ALA A 25 1.98 -7.45 3.49
C ALA A 25 2.53 -7.29 4.92
N ALA A 26 3.14 -6.15 5.24
CA ALA A 26 3.60 -5.83 6.58
C ALA A 26 2.46 -5.82 7.61
N GLY A 27 1.31 -5.22 7.27
CA GLY A 27 0.11 -5.25 8.11
C GLY A 27 -0.38 -6.68 8.36
N ALA A 28 -0.45 -7.50 7.30
CA ALA A 28 -0.84 -8.91 7.43
C ALA A 28 0.11 -9.70 8.34
N LEU A 29 1.42 -9.60 8.10
CA LEU A 29 2.43 -10.34 8.85
C LEU A 29 2.52 -9.88 10.32
N GLY A 30 2.31 -8.60 10.60
CA GLY A 30 2.33 -8.06 11.96
C GLY A 30 1.24 -8.61 12.88
N VAL A 31 0.14 -9.12 12.33
CA VAL A 31 -0.99 -9.70 13.09
C VAL A 31 -1.09 -11.21 12.89
N PHE A 32 -0.85 -11.69 11.67
CA PHE A 32 -1.07 -13.08 11.26
C PHE A 32 0.20 -13.72 10.72
N TRP A 33 1.28 -13.68 11.52
CA TRP A 33 2.63 -14.11 11.11
C TRP A 33 2.68 -15.51 10.47
N PHE A 34 1.93 -16.47 11.01
CA PHE A 34 1.92 -17.87 10.55
C PHE A 34 0.83 -18.17 9.52
N SER A 35 -0.02 -17.20 9.17
CA SER A 35 -1.11 -17.40 8.22
C SER A 35 -0.73 -16.92 6.83
N LYS A 36 -1.01 -17.74 5.82
CA LYS A 36 -0.83 -17.35 4.43
C LYS A 36 -1.97 -16.40 4.04
N SER A 37 -1.64 -15.15 3.76
CA SER A 37 -2.56 -14.15 3.24
C SER A 37 -1.97 -13.56 1.96
N ALA A 38 -2.71 -13.64 0.86
CA ALA A 38 -2.33 -13.06 -0.42
C ALA A 38 -3.56 -12.47 -1.11
N GLY A 39 -3.41 -11.29 -1.71
CA GLY A 39 -4.52 -10.68 -2.43
C GLY A 39 -4.21 -9.28 -2.92
N ALA A 40 -4.77 -8.93 -4.08
CA ALA A 40 -4.70 -7.58 -4.63
C ALA A 40 -5.56 -6.57 -3.84
N SER A 41 -6.46 -7.04 -2.96
CA SER A 41 -7.37 -6.19 -2.21
C SER A 41 -6.66 -5.20 -1.28
N GLY A 42 -5.52 -5.57 -0.69
CA GLY A 42 -4.70 -4.66 0.11
C GLY A 42 -4.13 -3.49 -0.71
N VAL A 43 -3.71 -3.74 -1.95
CA VAL A 43 -3.27 -2.69 -2.88
C VAL A 43 -4.44 -1.77 -3.25
N ILE A 44 -5.63 -2.34 -3.48
CA ILE A 44 -6.85 -1.57 -3.74
C ILE A 44 -7.22 -0.69 -2.54
N CYS A 45 -7.07 -1.20 -1.31
CA CYS A 45 -7.23 -0.40 -0.09
C CYS A 45 -6.23 0.75 -0.04
N GLY A 46 -4.99 0.54 -0.48
CA GLY A 46 -3.99 1.60 -0.62
C GLY A 46 -4.37 2.64 -1.68
N TRP A 47 -4.90 2.23 -2.83
CA TRP A 47 -5.43 3.17 -3.82
C TRP A 47 -6.60 3.98 -3.26
N LEU A 48 -7.46 3.36 -2.45
CA LEU A 48 -8.57 4.05 -1.80
C LEU A 48 -8.08 5.10 -0.79
N GLY A 49 -7.14 4.72 0.08
CA GLY A 49 -6.49 5.62 1.03
C GLY A 49 -5.86 6.80 0.32
N LEU A 50 -5.10 6.55 -0.75
CA LEU A 50 -4.52 7.57 -1.62
C LEU A 50 -5.59 8.52 -2.20
N ALA A 51 -6.63 7.95 -2.81
CA ALA A 51 -7.67 8.69 -3.50
C ALA A 51 -8.43 9.64 -2.57
N LEU A 52 -8.66 9.26 -1.31
CA LEU A 52 -9.33 10.13 -0.32
C LEU A 52 -8.60 11.45 -0.05
N LEU A 53 -7.28 11.49 -0.30
CA LEU A 53 -6.45 12.69 -0.11
C LEU A 53 -6.36 13.55 -1.38
N ILE A 54 -6.53 12.94 -2.55
CA ILE A 54 -6.43 13.61 -3.87
C ILE A 54 -7.78 14.17 -4.30
N PHE A 55 -8.86 13.40 -4.16
CA PHE A 55 -10.18 13.78 -4.64
C PHE A 55 -10.98 14.55 -3.58
N GLY A 56 -11.75 15.54 -4.04
CA GLY A 56 -12.68 16.32 -3.23
C GLY A 56 -14.15 16.10 -3.60
N GLY A 57 -15.04 16.88 -2.98
CA GLY A 57 -16.45 16.97 -3.37
C GLY A 57 -17.19 15.63 -3.39
N ARG A 58 -18.00 15.42 -4.44
CA ARG A 58 -18.81 14.20 -4.62
C ARG A 58 -17.95 12.93 -4.73
N ALA A 59 -16.82 13.00 -5.41
CA ALA A 59 -15.91 11.85 -5.56
C ALA A 59 -15.41 11.38 -4.19
N ARG A 60 -15.01 12.30 -3.29
CA ARG A 60 -14.60 11.95 -1.93
C ARG A 60 -15.71 11.28 -1.13
N LYS A 61 -16.96 11.73 -1.26
CA LYS A 61 -18.11 11.10 -0.59
C LYS A 61 -18.29 9.64 -1.04
N VAL A 62 -18.18 9.39 -2.34
CA VAL A 62 -18.25 8.02 -2.89
C VAL A 62 -17.08 7.18 -2.37
N LEU A 63 -15.86 7.72 -2.36
CA LEU A 63 -14.69 7.01 -1.80
C LEU A 63 -14.86 6.70 -0.31
N LEU A 64 -15.47 7.59 0.48
CA LEU A 64 -15.78 7.33 1.88
C LEU A 64 -16.81 6.19 2.04
N GLN A 65 -17.82 6.12 1.17
CA GLN A 65 -18.74 4.98 1.14
C GLN A 65 -18.01 3.67 0.84
N TRP A 66 -17.11 3.67 -0.14
CA TRP A 66 -16.25 2.51 -0.42
C TRP A 66 -15.34 2.15 0.76
N ALA A 67 -14.83 3.14 1.50
CA ALA A 67 -14.01 2.89 2.68
C ALA A 67 -14.81 2.17 3.77
N ILE A 68 -16.06 2.59 3.99
CA ILE A 68 -16.97 1.91 4.92
C ILE A 68 -17.23 0.47 4.45
N LEU A 69 -17.51 0.26 3.17
CA LEU A 69 -17.71 -1.09 2.63
C LEU A 69 -16.48 -1.98 2.80
N ILE A 70 -15.26 -1.45 2.57
CA ILE A 70 -14.02 -2.19 2.80
C ILE A 70 -13.86 -2.55 4.28
N VAL A 71 -14.19 -1.65 5.20
CA VAL A 71 -14.18 -1.96 6.63
C VAL A 71 -15.12 -3.12 6.93
N LEU A 72 -16.36 -3.10 6.41
CA LEU A 72 -17.31 -4.19 6.60
C LEU A 72 -16.82 -5.52 6.01
N ILE A 73 -16.28 -5.51 4.79
CA ILE A 73 -15.69 -6.70 4.15
C ILE A 73 -14.49 -7.21 4.95
N SER A 74 -13.73 -6.33 5.59
CA SER A 74 -12.58 -6.71 6.41
C SER A 74 -12.98 -7.50 7.66
N LEU A 75 -14.24 -7.42 8.10
CA LEU A 75 -14.75 -8.19 9.24
C LEU A 75 -15.22 -9.60 8.84
N VAL A 76 -15.26 -9.93 7.55
CA VAL A 76 -15.66 -11.25 7.07
C VAL A 76 -14.58 -12.28 7.44
N PRO A 77 -14.96 -13.49 7.91
CA PRO A 77 -14.00 -14.55 8.20
C PRO A 77 -13.06 -14.84 7.04
N HIS A 78 -11.80 -15.16 7.35
CA HIS A 78 -10.72 -15.42 6.39
C HIS A 78 -10.28 -14.23 5.54
N VAL A 79 -10.82 -13.03 5.77
CA VAL A 79 -10.29 -11.78 5.20
C VAL A 79 -9.24 -11.22 6.17
N SER A 80 -8.04 -10.92 5.65
CA SER A 80 -7.01 -10.26 6.44
C SER A 80 -7.31 -8.76 6.57
N TRP A 81 -8.06 -8.39 7.61
CA TRP A 81 -8.32 -6.98 7.94
C TRP A 81 -7.02 -6.18 8.13
N ALA A 82 -5.99 -6.83 8.68
CA ALA A 82 -4.69 -6.22 8.91
C ALA A 82 -3.97 -5.90 7.59
N ALA A 83 -4.15 -6.74 6.55
CA ALA A 83 -3.67 -6.44 5.20
C ALA A 83 -4.37 -5.21 4.61
N HIS A 84 -5.71 -5.15 4.70
CA HIS A 84 -6.48 -4.01 4.23
C HIS A 84 -6.09 -2.71 4.94
N LEU A 85 -5.93 -2.76 6.27
CA LEU A 85 -5.51 -1.62 7.08
C LEU A 85 -4.10 -1.15 6.71
N GLY A 86 -3.14 -2.08 6.61
CA GLY A 86 -1.76 -1.78 6.23
C GLY A 86 -1.68 -1.11 4.85
N GLY A 87 -2.40 -1.67 3.87
CA GLY A 87 -2.50 -1.09 2.53
C GLY A 87 -3.12 0.30 2.56
N PHE A 88 -4.24 0.48 3.26
CA PHE A 88 -4.94 1.77 3.38
C PHE A 88 -4.05 2.85 4.01
N ILE A 89 -3.34 2.53 5.10
CA ILE A 89 -2.41 3.45 5.76
C ILE A 89 -1.28 3.84 4.81
N GLY A 90 -0.67 2.86 4.13
CA GLY A 90 0.37 3.13 3.12
C GLY A 90 -0.13 4.08 2.02
N GLY A 91 -1.37 3.85 1.55
CA GLY A 91 -2.06 4.73 0.61
C GLY A 91 -2.24 6.16 1.11
N VAL A 92 -2.72 6.33 2.35
CA VAL A 92 -2.92 7.64 2.97
C VAL A 92 -1.59 8.40 3.07
N VAL A 93 -0.51 7.74 3.51
CA VAL A 93 0.82 8.35 3.61
C VAL A 93 1.31 8.83 2.24
N LEU A 94 1.21 8.00 1.21
CA LEU A 94 1.57 8.38 -0.16
C LEU A 94 0.68 9.53 -0.69
N GLY A 95 -0.59 9.54 -0.31
CA GLY A 95 -1.54 10.60 -0.67
C GLY A 95 -1.17 11.93 -0.03
N LEU A 96 -0.71 11.90 1.22
CA LEU A 96 -0.17 13.08 1.90
C LEU A 96 1.11 13.57 1.23
N VAL A 97 2.01 12.69 0.82
CA VAL A 97 3.23 13.04 0.08
C VAL A 97 2.89 13.76 -1.23
N LEU A 98 1.98 13.19 -2.05
CA LEU A 98 1.54 13.81 -3.30
C LEU A 98 0.84 15.16 -3.08
N ARG A 99 -0.08 15.22 -2.11
CA ARG A 99 -0.80 16.45 -1.76
C ARG A 99 0.15 17.54 -1.25
N THR A 100 1.15 17.17 -0.46
CA THR A 100 2.16 18.10 0.06
C THR A 100 3.05 18.62 -1.06
N GLY A 101 3.51 17.75 -1.96
CA GLY A 101 4.26 18.14 -3.15
C GLY A 101 3.50 19.18 -3.99
N ALA A 102 2.23 18.90 -4.28
CA ALA A 102 1.35 19.80 -5.04
C ALA A 102 1.10 21.14 -4.33
N ARG A 103 0.95 21.13 -3.01
CA ARG A 103 0.74 22.36 -2.22
C ARG A 103 2.00 23.24 -2.17
N LEU A 104 3.16 22.64 -1.96
CA LEU A 104 4.42 23.38 -1.80
C LEU A 104 4.99 23.85 -3.13
N ARG A 105 4.79 23.10 -4.22
CA ARG A 105 5.27 23.45 -5.57
C ARG A 105 4.23 23.08 -6.64
N PRO A 106 3.23 23.94 -6.88
CA PRO A 106 2.14 23.65 -7.82
C PRO A 106 2.59 23.39 -9.27
N THR A 107 3.71 23.96 -9.70
CA THR A 107 4.29 23.75 -11.04
C THR A 107 4.98 22.38 -11.20
N ALA A 108 5.27 21.69 -10.11
CA ALA A 108 5.93 20.39 -10.10
C ALA A 108 5.26 19.47 -9.05
N PRO A 109 3.96 19.17 -9.16
CA PRO A 109 3.16 18.66 -8.05
C PRO A 109 3.64 17.31 -7.49
N PHE A 110 4.36 16.54 -8.30
CA PHE A 110 4.85 15.21 -7.93
C PHE A 110 6.31 15.19 -7.47
N TRP A 111 6.99 16.34 -7.41
CA TRP A 111 8.43 16.42 -7.12
C TRP A 111 8.84 15.68 -5.85
N LEU A 112 8.02 15.78 -4.79
CA LEU A 112 8.32 15.18 -3.49
C LEU A 112 8.19 13.66 -3.58
N PHE A 113 7.13 13.17 -4.24
CA PHE A 113 6.97 11.75 -4.48
C PHE A 113 8.11 11.21 -5.34
N ASP A 114 8.44 11.88 -6.45
CA ASP A 114 9.47 11.42 -7.38
C ASP A 114 10.86 11.32 -6.73
N ARG A 115 11.16 12.19 -5.74
CA ARG A 115 12.41 12.12 -4.95
C ARG A 115 12.42 10.99 -3.93
N LEU A 116 11.27 10.68 -3.33
CA LEU A 116 11.18 9.71 -2.24
C LEU A 116 10.90 8.29 -2.73
N VAL A 117 10.27 8.13 -3.90
CA VAL A 117 9.77 6.81 -4.35
C VAL A 117 10.89 5.81 -4.59
N VAL A 118 12.00 6.22 -5.22
CA VAL A 118 13.13 5.32 -5.49
C VAL A 118 13.76 4.81 -4.19
N PRO A 119 14.18 5.65 -3.23
CA PRO A 119 14.73 5.15 -1.97
C PRO A 119 13.71 4.33 -1.17
N THR A 120 12.42 4.68 -1.20
CA THR A 120 11.36 3.86 -0.58
C THR A 120 11.26 2.48 -1.22
N LEU A 121 11.30 2.37 -2.55
CA LEU A 121 11.25 1.08 -3.25
C LEU A 121 12.50 0.24 -2.98
N VAL A 122 13.69 0.85 -2.96
CA VAL A 122 14.93 0.16 -2.61
C VAL A 122 14.88 -0.36 -1.18
N PHE A 123 14.45 0.47 -0.23
CA PHE A 123 14.27 0.07 1.17
C PHE A 123 13.25 -1.07 1.29
N ALA A 124 12.10 -0.95 0.64
CA ALA A 124 11.06 -1.97 0.62
C ALA A 124 11.57 -3.30 0.04
N ALA A 125 12.32 -3.26 -1.06
CA ALA A 125 12.95 -4.44 -1.65
C ALA A 125 13.98 -5.08 -0.72
N ALA A 126 14.81 -4.29 -0.03
CA ALA A 126 15.77 -4.77 0.96
C ALA A 126 15.08 -5.45 2.16
N VAL A 127 13.98 -4.88 2.66
CA VAL A 127 13.16 -5.48 3.72
C VAL A 127 12.56 -6.79 3.25
N VAL A 128 11.95 -6.83 2.06
CA VAL A 128 11.37 -8.06 1.51
C VAL A 128 12.46 -9.13 1.34
N TRP A 129 13.61 -8.77 0.78
CA TRP A 129 14.75 -9.67 0.63
C TRP A 129 15.21 -10.23 1.98
N LEU A 130 15.35 -9.38 3.00
CA LEU A 130 15.76 -9.79 4.34
C LEU A 130 14.75 -10.77 4.94
N VAL A 131 13.45 -10.47 4.87
CA VAL A 131 12.38 -11.34 5.38
C VAL A 131 12.42 -12.70 4.68
N VAL A 132 12.56 -12.72 3.35
CA VAL A 132 12.69 -13.98 2.58
C VAL A 132 13.93 -14.75 2.98
N ARG A 133 15.08 -14.08 3.16
CA ARG A 133 16.32 -14.71 3.64
C ARG A 133 16.17 -15.34 5.01
N LEU A 134 15.53 -14.64 5.96
CA LEU A 134 15.28 -15.17 7.30
C LEU A 134 14.37 -16.40 7.25
N HIS A 135 13.30 -16.38 6.45
CA HIS A 135 12.41 -17.53 6.29
C HIS A 135 13.10 -18.72 5.61
N ALA A 136 13.90 -18.47 4.57
CA ALA A 136 14.65 -19.52 3.86
C ALA A 136 15.78 -20.11 4.72
N GLY A 137 16.47 -19.28 5.52
CA GLY A 137 17.53 -19.72 6.42
C GLY A 137 17.05 -20.57 7.59
N LEU A 138 15.83 -20.33 8.07
CA LEU A 138 15.20 -21.15 9.12
C LEU A 138 14.74 -22.54 8.61
N GLY A 139 14.58 -22.73 7.30
CA GLY A 139 14.15 -24.01 6.70
C GLY A 139 15.25 -25.02 6.39
N GLY A 140 16.53 -24.63 6.48
CA GLY A 140 17.68 -25.48 6.11
C GLY A 140 18.35 -26.25 7.26
N GLY A 141 17.85 -26.11 8.50
CA GLY A 141 18.55 -26.54 9.72
C GLY A 141 18.19 -27.91 10.30
N THR A 142 17.28 -28.69 9.70
CA THR A 142 16.83 -29.95 10.32
C THR A 142 16.59 -31.06 9.30
N LEU A 143 17.65 -31.63 8.73
CA LEU A 143 17.66 -33.01 8.22
C LEU A 143 19.11 -33.57 8.30
N SER A 144 19.59 -33.79 9.52
CA SER A 144 20.71 -34.70 9.78
C SER A 144 20.52 -35.35 11.14
N ALA A 145 19.75 -36.44 11.17
CA ALA A 145 19.70 -37.44 12.21
C ALA A 145 19.59 -38.80 11.51
#